data_AF-A0A2G2DXL0-F1
#
_entry.id   AF-A0A2G2DXL0-F1
#
_cell.length_a   1.000
_cell.length_b   1.000
_cell.length_c   1.000
_cell.angle_alpha   90.00
_cell.angle_beta   90.00
_cell.angle_gamma   90.00
#
_symmetry.space_group_name_H-M   'P 1'
#
loop_
_entity.id
_entity.type
_entity.pdbx_description
1 polymer ?
#
loop_
_entity_poly.entity_id
_entity_poly.type
_entity_poly.pdbx_seq_one_letter_code
_entity_poly.pdbx_strand_id
1 'polypeptide(L)'
;MFSVYCKGHHQAKEAQLCTQCKAIRDYTIKRLHNCPLIERKPTCANCLIHCYNKDMQNKVRIIMRYSGPRILLRHPLLTLYHFLDSRIKPQAMKKQKTPPKQHLKERTDGNIL
;
A
#
# COMPACT_ATOMS: atom_id res chain seq x y z
N MET A 1 -0.18 -3.37 5.90
CA MET A 1 -0.19 -2.09 6.67
C MET A 1 -1.49 -1.88 7.44
N PHE A 2 -2.66 -1.84 6.80
CA PHE A 2 -3.94 -1.64 7.52
C PHE A 2 -4.15 -2.64 8.67
N SER A 3 -3.76 -3.91 8.47
CA SER A 3 -3.83 -4.96 9.50
C SER A 3 -2.90 -4.68 10.70
N VAL A 4 -1.69 -4.20 10.44
CA VAL A 4 -0.69 -3.86 11.48
C VAL A 4 -1.18 -2.70 12.34
N TYR A 5 -1.72 -1.67 11.71
CA TYR A 5 -2.34 -0.54 12.43
C TYR A 5 -3.56 -0.97 13.24
N CYS A 6 -4.44 -1.77 12.62
CA CYS A 6 -5.68 -2.24 13.25
C CYS A 6 -5.40 -3.10 14.49
N LYS A 7 -4.44 -4.04 14.43
CA LYS A 7 -4.01 -4.83 15.60
C LYS A 7 -3.47 -3.94 16.72
N GLY A 8 -2.67 -2.94 16.39
CA GLY A 8 -2.02 -2.06 17.36
C GLY A 8 -2.95 -1.03 18.05
N HIS A 9 -4.01 -0.59 17.39
CA HIS A 9 -4.90 0.46 17.92
C HIS A 9 -6.29 -0.02 18.30
N HIS A 10 -6.77 -1.11 17.71
CA HIS A 10 -8.16 -1.56 17.85
C HIS A 10 -8.27 -3.00 18.38
N GLN A 11 -7.15 -3.60 18.82
CA GLN A 11 -7.10 -4.96 19.39
C GLN A 11 -7.83 -6.01 18.54
N ALA A 12 -7.84 -5.83 17.21
CA ALA A 12 -8.58 -6.71 16.32
C ALA A 12 -8.02 -8.14 16.41
N LYS A 13 -8.91 -9.11 16.66
CA LYS A 13 -8.56 -10.54 16.66
C LYS A 13 -7.97 -10.94 15.30
N GLU A 14 -6.97 -11.80 15.35
CA GLU A 14 -6.03 -12.07 14.25
C GLU A 14 -6.68 -12.74 13.03
N ALA A 15 -7.41 -11.99 12.22
CA ALA A 15 -7.80 -12.38 10.86
C ALA A 15 -8.53 -11.24 10.12
N GLN A 16 -9.16 -10.31 10.86
CA GLN A 16 -10.10 -9.36 10.27
C GLN A 16 -9.76 -7.92 10.61
N LEU A 17 -9.89 -7.03 9.62
CA LEU A 17 -9.84 -5.59 9.84
C LEU A 17 -11.14 -5.14 10.52
N CYS A 18 -11.05 -4.26 11.51
CA CYS A 18 -12.23 -3.58 12.03
C CYS A 18 -12.92 -2.77 10.92
N THR A 19 -14.21 -2.48 11.08
CA THR A 19 -15.03 -1.77 10.09
C THR A 19 -14.39 -0.47 9.62
N GLN A 20 -13.77 0.29 10.53
CA GLN A 20 -13.09 1.55 10.21
C GLN A 20 -11.85 1.32 9.32
N CYS A 21 -10.98 0.38 9.68
CA CYS A 21 -9.77 0.08 8.91
C CYS A 21 -10.11 -0.55 7.55
N LYS A 22 -11.19 -1.35 7.49
CA LYS A 22 -11.73 -1.91 6.25
C LYS A 22 -12.23 -0.80 5.31
N ALA A 23 -13.02 0.14 5.82
CA ALA A 23 -13.52 1.26 5.02
C ALA A 23 -12.38 2.12 4.43
N ILE A 24 -11.33 2.39 5.20
CA ILE A 24 -10.16 3.14 4.70
C ILE A 24 -9.42 2.34 3.63
N ARG A 25 -9.22 1.03 3.84
CA ARG A 25 -8.59 0.14 2.86
C ARG A 25 -9.40 0.13 1.56
N ASP A 26 -10.70 -0.09 1.63
CA ASP A 26 -11.54 -0.22 0.44
C ASP A 26 -11.62 1.11 -0.31
N TYR A 27 -11.66 2.25 0.40
CA TYR A 27 -11.50 3.57 -0.21
C TYR A 27 -10.17 3.70 -0.96
N THR A 28 -9.05 3.31 -0.33
CA THR A 28 -7.72 3.42 -0.96
C THR A 28 -7.59 2.53 -2.20
N ILE A 29 -8.16 1.32 -2.16
CA ILE A 29 -8.19 0.38 -3.29
C ILE A 29 -9.02 0.97 -4.44
N LYS A 30 -10.22 1.47 -4.15
CA LYS A 30 -11.09 2.11 -5.16
C LYS A 30 -10.38 3.28 -5.84
N ARG A 31 -9.67 4.12 -5.09
CA ARG A 31 -8.87 5.23 -5.64
C ARG A 31 -7.65 4.77 -6.43
N LEU A 32 -7.05 3.63 -6.07
CA LEU A 32 -5.94 3.05 -6.80
C LEU A 32 -6.39 2.49 -8.16
N HIS A 33 -7.51 1.76 -8.20
CA HIS A 33 -8.07 1.23 -9.44
C HIS A 33 -8.50 2.34 -10.41
N ASN A 34 -9.09 3.42 -9.89
CA ASN A 34 -9.54 4.53 -10.71
C ASN A 34 -8.45 5.60 -10.93
N CYS A 35 -7.19 5.27 -10.65
CA CYS A 35 -6.10 6.24 -10.81
C CYS A 35 -5.81 6.46 -12.30
N PRO A 36 -5.82 7.69 -12.81
CA PRO A 36 -5.52 7.94 -14.23
C PRO A 36 -4.02 7.78 -14.56
N LEU A 37 -3.15 7.68 -13.55
CA LEU A 37 -1.68 7.64 -13.69
C LEU A 37 -1.09 6.22 -13.53
N ILE A 38 -1.88 5.15 -13.74
CA ILE A 38 -1.61 3.74 -13.38
C ILE A 38 -0.13 3.32 -13.49
N GLU A 39 0.51 3.49 -14.65
CA GLU A 39 1.91 3.04 -14.87
C GLU A 39 2.98 3.92 -14.26
N ARG A 40 2.78 5.24 -14.30
CA ARG A 40 3.79 6.23 -13.89
C ARG A 40 3.39 6.92 -12.60
N LYS A 41 2.69 6.18 -11.75
CA LYS A 41 2.20 6.70 -10.49
C LYS A 41 3.40 6.98 -9.58
N PRO A 42 3.73 8.24 -9.28
CA PRO A 42 4.68 8.52 -8.21
C PRO A 42 4.06 8.08 -6.88
N THR A 43 4.86 8.02 -5.82
CA THR A 43 4.32 7.81 -4.48
C THR A 43 3.17 8.79 -4.22
N CYS A 44 2.08 8.34 -3.58
CA CYS A 44 0.88 9.18 -3.37
C CYS A 44 1.17 10.52 -2.67
N ALA A 45 2.28 10.64 -1.94
CA ALA A 45 2.76 11.89 -1.34
C ALA A 45 3.25 12.93 -2.36
N ASN A 46 3.80 12.47 -3.48
CA ASN A 46 4.38 13.27 -4.58
C ASN A 46 3.49 13.24 -5.84
N CYS A 47 2.20 12.90 -5.67
CA CYS A 47 1.28 12.79 -6.79
C CYS A 47 0.93 14.17 -7.33
N LEU A 48 0.98 14.32 -8.65
CA LEU A 48 0.66 15.57 -9.35
C LEU A 48 -0.84 15.91 -9.30
N ILE A 49 -1.69 14.93 -9.03
CA ILE A 49 -3.14 15.09 -8.97
C ILE A 49 -3.65 14.91 -7.54
N HIS A 50 -4.60 15.76 -7.14
CA HIS A 50 -5.28 15.67 -5.86
C HIS A 50 -6.47 14.70 -5.92
N CYS A 51 -6.18 13.39 -5.85
CA CYS A 51 -7.20 12.34 -5.98
C CYS A 51 -7.79 11.85 -4.65
N TYR A 52 -7.21 12.26 -3.52
CA TYR A 52 -7.65 11.87 -2.17
C TYR A 52 -8.43 12.99 -1.49
N ASN A 53 -9.42 12.66 -0.69
CA ASN A 53 -9.97 13.62 0.28
C ASN A 53 -8.90 13.88 1.36
N LYS A 54 -8.73 15.14 1.78
CA LYS A 54 -7.73 15.58 2.77
C LYS A 54 -7.84 14.81 4.09
N ASP A 55 -9.04 14.53 4.57
CA ASP A 55 -9.28 13.78 5.81
C ASP A 55 -8.86 12.31 5.67
N MET A 56 -9.18 11.70 4.52
CA MET A 56 -8.78 10.33 4.22
C MET A 56 -7.27 10.21 4.00
N GLN A 57 -6.65 11.23 3.40
CA GLN A 57 -5.21 11.30 3.22
C GLN A 57 -4.49 11.35 4.58
N ASN A 58 -5.00 12.14 5.53
CA ASN A 58 -4.45 12.22 6.88
C ASN A 58 -4.54 10.87 7.61
N LYS A 59 -5.70 10.20 7.54
CA LYS A 59 -5.89 8.86 8.11
C LYS A 59 -4.89 7.85 7.53
N VAL A 60 -4.74 7.83 6.21
CA VAL A 60 -3.78 6.93 5.55
C VAL A 60 -2.34 7.27 5.92
N ARG A 61 -1.98 8.56 6.02
CA ARG A 61 -0.64 8.99 6.46
C ARG A 61 -0.31 8.47 7.86
N ILE A 62 -1.26 8.55 8.79
CA ILE A 62 -1.10 8.01 10.16
C ILE A 62 -0.84 6.50 10.11
N ILE A 63 -1.65 5.76 9.34
CA ILE A 63 -1.52 4.30 9.18
C ILE A 63 -0.14 3.94 8.59
N MET A 64 0.31 4.67 7.57
CA MET A 64 1.62 4.47 6.94
C MET A 64 2.76 4.74 7.92
N ARG A 65 2.70 5.85 8.66
CA ARG A 65 3.73 6.22 9.65
C ARG A 65 3.84 5.19 10.78
N TYR A 66 2.71 4.64 11.22
CA TYR A 66 2.71 3.60 12.25
C TYR A 66 3.15 2.23 11.71
N SER A 67 2.65 1.84 10.54
CA SER A 67 2.85 0.50 10.00
C SER A 67 4.19 0.31 9.30
N GLY A 68 4.73 1.37 8.68
CA GLY A 68 5.97 1.36 7.92
C GLY A 68 7.15 0.76 8.70
N PRO A 69 7.58 1.36 9.83
CA PRO A 69 8.70 0.85 10.61
C PRO A 69 8.44 -0.55 11.17
N ARG A 70 7.19 -0.88 11.53
CA ARG A 70 6.84 -2.20 12.09
C ARG A 70 6.89 -3.33 11.06
N ILE A 71 6.55 -3.06 9.80
CA ILE A 71 6.70 -4.02 8.71
C ILE A 71 8.19 -4.23 8.41
N LEU A 72 8.98 -3.15 8.43
CA LEU A 72 10.43 -3.17 8.26
C LEU A 72 11.11 -4.07 9.30
N LEU A 73 10.73 -3.91 10.58
CA LEU A 73 11.29 -4.67 11.71
C LEU A 73 11.00 -6.18 11.64
N ARG A 74 9.97 -6.61 10.90
CA ARG A 74 9.64 -8.04 10.74
C ARG A 74 10.48 -8.73 9.66
N HIS A 75 11.09 -7.96 8.75
CA HIS A 75 11.99 -8.46 7.70
C HIS A 75 13.34 -7.74 7.74
N PRO A 76 14.11 -7.88 8.84
CA PRO A 76 15.38 -7.16 9.04
C PRO A 76 16.42 -7.51 7.95
N LEU A 77 16.40 -8.74 7.45
CA LEU A 77 17.32 -9.19 6.39
C LEU A 77 17.06 -8.50 5.05
N LEU A 78 15.79 -8.25 4.70
CA LEU A 78 15.42 -7.55 3.46
C LEU A 78 15.84 -6.07 3.52
N THR A 79 15.81 -5.50 4.72
CA THR A 79 16.25 -4.12 4.96
C THR A 79 17.76 -3.98 4.85
N LEU A 80 18.51 -4.94 5.40
CA LEU A 80 19.95 -4.98 5.29
C LEU A 80 20.39 -5.13 3.82
N TYR A 81 19.70 -5.98 3.05
CA TYR A 81 19.95 -6.11 1.62
C TYR A 81 19.70 -4.79 0.86
N HIS A 82 18.58 -4.11 1.12
CA HIS A 82 18.30 -2.80 0.50
C HIS A 82 19.30 -1.70 0.91
N PHE A 83 19.78 -1.71 2.15
CA PHE A 83 20.75 -0.73 2.63
C PHE A 83 22.14 -0.94 2.01
N LEU A 84 22.54 -2.20 1.79
CA LEU A 84 23.75 -2.56 1.04
C LEU A 84 23.62 -2.25 -0.46
N ASP A 85 22.45 -2.51 -1.04
CA ASP A 85 22.11 -2.23 -2.44
C ASP A 85 21.96 -0.72 -2.73
N SER A 86 21.76 0.11 -1.70
CA SER A 86 21.70 1.58 -1.82
C SER A 86 23.06 2.23 -2.16
N ARG A 87 24.15 1.45 -2.24
CA ARG A 87 25.43 1.87 -2.83
C ARG A 87 25.43 1.77 -4.37
N ILE A 88 24.45 1.08 -4.96
CA ILE A 88 24.25 1.02 -6.41
C ILE A 88 23.43 2.25 -6.80
N LYS A 89 24.06 3.17 -7.52
CA LYS A 89 23.39 4.38 -8.05
C LYS A 89 22.15 3.95 -8.85
N PRO A 90 20.96 4.52 -8.62
CA PRO A 90 19.83 4.25 -9.49
C PRO A 90 20.21 4.70 -10.90
N GLN A 91 20.37 3.74 -11.81
CA GLN A 91 20.51 4.02 -13.23
C GLN A 91 19.29 4.84 -13.68
N ALA A 92 19.55 5.98 -14.32
CA ALA A 92 18.51 6.87 -14.83
C ALA A 92 17.56 6.08 -15.75
N MET A 93 16.33 5.85 -15.30
CA MET A 93 15.33 5.11 -16.08
C MET A 93 14.98 5.91 -17.35
N LYS A 94 15.35 5.36 -18.52
CA LYS A 94 14.84 5.82 -19.83
C LYS A 94 13.31 5.65 -19.86
N LYS A 95 12.61 6.68 -20.34
CA LYS A 95 11.15 6.72 -20.53
C LYS A 95 10.69 5.53 -21.39
N GLN A 96 9.74 4.72 -20.92
CA GLN A 96 8.97 3.79 -21.77
C GLN A 96 7.45 3.84 -21.50
N LYS A 97 6.70 3.51 -22.54
CA LYS A 97 5.24 3.68 -22.70
C LYS A 97 4.53 2.32 -22.48
N THR A 98 3.29 2.40 -21.96
CA THR A 98 2.14 1.46 -22.03
C THR A 98 1.94 0.44 -20.88
N PRO A 99 0.70 0.26 -20.36
CA PRO A 99 0.43 -0.44 -19.10
C PRO A 99 0.31 -1.94 -19.27
N PRO A 100 0.76 -2.74 -18.28
CA PRO A 100 0.33 -4.12 -18.19
C PRO A 100 -1.14 -4.19 -17.72
N LYS A 101 -2.00 -4.79 -18.56
CA LYS A 101 -3.40 -5.08 -18.27
C LYS A 101 -3.50 -5.95 -17.01
N GLN A 102 -4.34 -5.50 -16.07
CA GLN A 102 -4.63 -6.22 -14.83
C GLN A 102 -5.37 -7.53 -15.14
N HIS A 103 -4.73 -8.68 -14.91
CA HIS A 103 -5.44 -9.95 -14.85
C HIS A 103 -5.96 -10.13 -13.42
N LEU A 104 -7.23 -9.78 -13.22
CA LEU A 104 -8.00 -10.12 -12.04
C LEU A 104 -8.20 -11.64 -12.06
N LYS A 105 -7.43 -12.41 -11.29
CA LYS A 105 -7.81 -13.78 -10.94
C LYS A 105 -8.70 -13.69 -9.70
N GLU A 106 -9.96 -14.00 -9.95
CA GLU A 106 -11.06 -14.04 -9.00
C GLU A 106 -10.67 -14.91 -7.80
N ARG A 107 -10.85 -14.36 -6.59
CA ARG A 107 -11.00 -15.17 -5.39
C ARG A 107 -12.39 -15.79 -5.48
N THR A 108 -12.47 -17.02 -5.97
CA THR A 108 -13.61 -17.88 -5.70
C THR A 108 -13.48 -18.39 -4.27
N ASP A 109 -14.36 -17.89 -3.41
CA ASP A 109 -14.72 -18.52 -2.15
C ASP A 109 -15.30 -19.91 -2.45
N GLY A 110 -14.86 -20.94 -1.73
CA GLY A 110 -15.39 -22.29 -1.94
C GLY A 110 -14.58 -23.39 -1.27
N ASN A 111 -14.41 -23.33 0.06
CA ASN A 111 -14.19 -24.55 0.83
C ASN A 111 -14.89 -24.44 2.19
N ILE A 112 -16.20 -24.70 2.15
CA ILE A 112 -17.01 -25.19 3.27
C ILE A 112 -17.72 -26.42 2.72
N LEU A 113 -17.01 -27.55 2.80
CA LEU A 113 -17.41 -28.91 3.16
C LEU A 113 -16.31 -29.88 2.73
#